data_AF-A0A9E5KG20-F1
#
_entry.id   AF-A0A9E5KG20-F1
#
_cell.length_a   1.000
_cell.length_b   1.000
_cell.length_c   1.000
_cell.angle_alpha   90.00
_cell.angle_beta   90.00
_cell.angle_gamma   90.00
#
_symmetry.space_group_name_H-M   'P 1'
#
loop_
_entity.id
_entity.type
_entity.pdbx_description
1 polymer ?
#
loop_
_entity_poly.entity_id
_entity_poly.type
_entity_poly.pdbx_seq_one_letter_code
_entity_poly.pdbx_strand_id
1 'polypeptide(L)'
;MKRFVVSFLFIAFSTGISAQDQLLSIGGYFEGMNVFVNNPIKSDGYGYCINKVLVNGNVLPASIQTEHFEIDLSLFNFKKGDEVFIELDHAEGCTPRFVNPEVLLPFSTFEITSLTASADGKVKWSTKNESGRLPYYVEQYKWDRWVTAAEVQGTGYKSENNYVIEIVPTSGYNKIRVSQVDNTGQRRNSKSVGFTSKIASVTKSPSKVKTQLYFKSSGKAAKTKYEIYDAYGNLLKKGFEQSVDCTELLNGIYFINYDNKTEKIIKY
;
A
#
# COMPACT_ATOMS: atom_id res chain seq x y z
N MET A 1 -48.21 65.01 -34.42
CA MET A 1 -47.26 63.95 -34.80
C MET A 1 -46.00 64.10 -33.97
N LYS A 2 -45.76 63.23 -32.98
CA LYS A 2 -44.46 63.14 -32.27
C LYS A 2 -44.08 61.66 -32.26
N ARG A 3 -43.07 61.29 -33.05
CA ARG A 3 -42.52 59.94 -33.12
C ARG A 3 -41.38 59.87 -32.12
N PHE A 4 -41.54 59.06 -31.06
CA PHE A 4 -40.44 58.69 -30.18
C PHE A 4 -39.67 57.53 -30.85
N VAL A 5 -38.40 57.76 -31.17
CA VAL A 5 -37.47 56.74 -31.65
C VAL A 5 -36.74 56.20 -30.44
N VAL A 6 -36.97 54.94 -30.09
CA VAL A 6 -36.23 54.22 -29.05
C VAL A 6 -35.04 53.54 -29.70
N SER A 7 -33.84 54.00 -29.40
CA SER A 7 -32.58 53.40 -29.87
C SER A 7 -32.17 52.28 -28.90
N PHE A 8 -32.11 51.04 -29.40
CA PHE A 8 -31.69 49.87 -28.63
C PHE A 8 -30.15 49.75 -28.70
N LEU A 9 -29.47 50.04 -27.58
CA LEU A 9 -28.02 49.89 -27.47
C LEU A 9 -27.69 48.42 -27.15
N PHE A 10 -27.13 47.71 -28.13
CA PHE A 10 -26.66 46.33 -27.96
C PHE A 10 -25.29 46.35 -27.23
N ILE A 11 -25.27 45.95 -25.96
CA ILE A 11 -24.03 45.79 -25.18
C ILE A 11 -23.50 44.37 -25.45
N ALA A 12 -22.42 44.27 -26.24
CA ALA A 12 -21.71 43.02 -26.43
C ALA A 12 -20.90 42.69 -25.17
N PHE A 13 -21.31 41.64 -24.45
CA PHE A 13 -20.59 41.11 -23.30
C PHE A 13 -19.50 40.15 -23.81
N SER A 14 -18.26 40.63 -23.89
CA SER A 14 -17.11 39.78 -24.23
C SER A 14 -16.74 38.92 -23.01
N THR A 15 -17.17 37.66 -22.99
CA THR A 15 -16.64 36.67 -22.04
C THR A 15 -15.21 36.32 -22.48
N GLY A 16 -14.21 36.85 -21.79
CA GLY A 16 -12.84 36.37 -21.92
C GLY A 16 -12.78 34.91 -21.48
N ILE A 17 -12.52 34.01 -22.42
CA ILE A 17 -12.17 32.62 -22.11
C ILE A 17 -10.70 32.66 -21.67
N SER A 18 -10.46 32.70 -20.37
CA SER A 18 -9.12 32.42 -19.85
C SER A 18 -8.83 30.96 -20.10
N ALA A 19 -7.80 30.65 -20.89
CA ALA A 19 -7.23 29.31 -20.95
C ALA A 19 -6.82 28.92 -19.53
N GLN A 20 -7.38 27.84 -19.00
CA GLN A 20 -7.12 27.40 -17.65
C GLN A 20 -5.96 26.40 -17.70
N ASP A 21 -4.77 26.84 -17.30
CA ASP A 21 -3.63 25.95 -17.16
C ASP A 21 -3.96 24.83 -16.16
N GLN A 22 -3.55 23.61 -16.48
CA GLN A 22 -3.76 22.42 -15.67
C GLN A 22 -2.47 22.02 -14.97
N LEU A 23 -2.61 21.43 -13.78
CA LEU A 23 -1.48 21.04 -12.95
C LEU A 23 -1.48 19.52 -12.73
N LEU A 24 -0.38 18.88 -13.13
CA LEU A 24 -0.11 17.48 -12.86
C LEU A 24 1.07 17.39 -11.90
N SER A 25 0.89 16.77 -10.73
CA SER A 25 1.93 16.71 -9.70
C SER A 25 2.23 15.29 -9.22
N ILE A 26 3.47 15.04 -8.83
CA ILE A 26 3.89 13.87 -8.05
C ILE A 26 4.73 14.30 -6.86
N GLY A 27 4.71 13.49 -5.80
CA GLY A 27 5.53 13.70 -4.62
C GLY A 27 6.19 12.40 -4.16
N GLY A 28 7.32 12.53 -3.47
CA GLY A 28 8.05 11.40 -2.90
C GLY A 28 9.39 11.85 -2.29
N TYR A 29 10.38 10.98 -2.35
CA TYR A 29 11.70 11.18 -1.78
C TYR A 29 12.79 11.05 -2.85
N PHE A 30 13.81 11.89 -2.79
CA PHE A 30 14.94 11.77 -3.69
C PHE A 30 15.77 10.52 -3.35
N GLU A 31 15.88 9.56 -4.25
CA GLU A 31 16.67 8.34 -4.06
C GLU A 31 17.95 8.29 -4.93
N GLY A 32 18.28 9.42 -5.58
CA GLY A 32 19.44 9.56 -6.47
C GLY A 32 19.16 9.29 -7.94
N MET A 33 17.89 9.23 -8.33
CA MET A 33 17.45 9.05 -9.71
C MET A 33 16.63 10.27 -10.16
N ASN A 34 16.72 10.59 -11.44
CA ASN A 34 15.96 11.67 -12.07
C ASN A 34 14.62 11.18 -12.61
N VAL A 35 13.70 12.12 -12.86
CA VAL A 35 12.35 11.82 -13.35
C VAL A 35 12.23 12.14 -14.82
N PHE A 36 11.78 11.18 -15.62
CA PHE A 36 11.50 11.33 -17.04
C PHE A 36 10.04 11.72 -17.26
N VAL A 37 9.84 12.62 -18.21
CA VAL A 37 8.52 13.16 -18.56
C VAL A 37 8.27 12.94 -20.05
N ASN A 38 7.05 12.50 -20.37
CA ASN A 38 6.50 12.57 -21.72
C ASN A 38 5.64 13.84 -21.82
N ASN A 39 6.01 14.69 -22.76
CA ASN A 39 5.44 16.00 -23.01
C ASN A 39 4.85 16.03 -24.44
N PRO A 40 3.57 15.67 -24.61
CA PRO A 40 2.99 15.56 -25.94
C PRO A 40 2.97 16.89 -26.69
N ILE A 41 2.95 16.83 -28.03
CA ILE A 41 2.73 18.00 -28.87
C ILE A 41 1.30 18.52 -28.63
N LYS A 42 1.11 19.85 -28.66
CA LYS A 42 -0.21 20.47 -28.52
C LYS A 42 -1.14 20.06 -29.67
N SER A 43 -2.44 20.14 -29.44
CA SER A 43 -3.48 19.78 -30.43
C SER A 43 -3.45 20.65 -31.70
N ASP A 44 -2.91 21.87 -31.61
CA ASP A 44 -2.69 22.77 -32.74
C ASP A 44 -1.42 22.44 -33.56
N GLY A 45 -0.60 21.50 -33.09
CA GLY A 45 0.66 21.09 -33.72
C GLY A 45 1.85 22.02 -33.43
N TYR A 46 1.66 23.08 -32.62
CA TYR A 46 2.70 24.08 -32.34
C TYR A 46 3.21 24.00 -30.89
N GLY A 47 4.45 23.53 -30.76
CA GLY A 47 5.12 23.42 -29.46
C GLY A 47 4.59 22.26 -28.62
N TYR A 48 4.95 22.27 -27.33
CA TYR A 48 4.72 21.15 -26.43
C TYR A 48 3.77 21.50 -25.29
N CYS A 49 3.09 20.48 -24.77
CA CYS A 49 2.02 20.58 -23.79
C CYS A 49 2.42 21.30 -22.49
N ILE A 50 3.61 21.03 -21.96
CA ILE A 50 4.08 21.56 -20.69
C ILE A 50 4.67 22.97 -20.87
N ASN A 51 4.15 23.91 -20.08
CA ASN A 51 4.56 25.31 -20.06
C ASN A 51 5.69 25.56 -19.05
N LYS A 52 5.63 24.90 -17.88
CA LYS A 52 6.57 25.12 -16.77
C LYS A 52 6.65 23.88 -15.88
N VAL A 53 7.84 23.62 -15.34
CA VAL A 53 8.07 22.56 -14.35
C VAL A 53 8.57 23.19 -13.05
N LEU A 54 7.94 22.85 -11.94
CA LEU A 54 8.36 23.25 -10.59
C LEU A 54 8.84 22.03 -9.82
N VAL A 55 9.95 22.19 -9.10
CA VAL A 55 10.49 21.20 -8.16
C VAL A 55 10.63 21.88 -6.81
N ASN A 56 9.83 21.46 -5.83
CA ASN A 56 9.66 22.12 -4.53
C ASN A 56 9.41 23.64 -4.69
N GLY A 57 8.58 24.03 -5.67
CA GLY A 57 8.26 25.41 -5.99
C GLY A 57 9.32 26.17 -6.81
N ASN A 58 10.50 25.61 -7.04
CA ASN A 58 11.55 26.22 -7.86
C ASN A 58 11.41 25.81 -9.33
N VAL A 59 11.55 26.77 -10.24
CA VAL A 59 11.51 26.49 -11.69
C VAL A 59 12.69 25.62 -12.10
N LEU A 60 12.43 24.57 -12.88
CA LEU A 60 13.48 23.75 -13.50
C LEU A 60 14.34 24.59 -14.46
N PRO A 61 15.65 24.75 -14.22
CA PRO A 61 16.51 25.56 -15.07
C PRO A 61 17.00 24.76 -16.31
N ALA A 62 16.06 24.21 -17.08
CA ALA A 62 16.34 23.42 -18.28
C ALA A 62 15.28 23.64 -19.37
N SER A 63 15.63 23.34 -20.62
CA SER A 63 14.67 23.35 -21.72
C SER A 63 13.74 22.15 -21.62
N ILE A 64 12.43 22.42 -21.69
CA ILE A 64 11.36 21.42 -21.63
C ILE A 64 10.59 21.30 -22.97
N GLN A 65 11.03 22.02 -24.00
CA GLN A 65 10.38 22.09 -25.31
C GLN A 65 10.80 20.91 -26.20
N THR A 66 10.55 19.70 -25.71
CA THR A 66 10.82 18.41 -26.39
C THR A 66 9.76 17.39 -26.00
N GLU A 67 9.54 16.36 -26.82
CA GLU A 67 8.54 15.31 -26.56
C GLU A 67 8.85 14.48 -25.31
N HIS A 68 10.15 14.34 -25.02
CA HIS A 68 10.66 13.69 -23.82
C HIS A 68 11.77 14.53 -23.22
N PHE A 69 11.75 14.70 -21.90
CA PHE A 69 12.84 15.33 -21.17
C PHE A 69 13.02 14.72 -19.79
N GLU A 70 14.17 15.02 -19.20
CA GLU A 70 14.55 14.61 -17.86
C GLU A 70 14.48 15.81 -16.92
N ILE A 71 13.84 15.63 -15.78
CA ILE A 71 13.92 16.53 -14.64
C ILE A 71 15.16 16.14 -13.86
N ASP A 72 16.27 16.82 -14.15
CA ASP A 72 17.53 16.60 -13.45
C ASP A 72 17.45 17.17 -12.03
N LEU A 73 17.22 16.28 -11.06
CA LEU A 73 17.07 16.63 -9.65
C LEU A 73 18.41 17.00 -9.00
N SER A 74 19.54 16.67 -9.63
CA SER A 74 20.87 17.06 -9.13
C SER A 74 21.06 18.59 -9.09
N LEU A 75 20.32 19.31 -9.94
CA LEU A 75 20.33 20.78 -10.02
C LEU A 75 19.78 21.47 -8.76
N PHE A 76 19.08 20.73 -7.89
CA PHE A 76 18.43 21.26 -6.69
C PHE A 76 19.17 20.90 -5.39
N ASN A 77 20.35 20.27 -5.48
CA ASN A 77 21.20 19.89 -4.35
C ASN A 77 20.53 18.97 -3.31
N PHE A 78 19.59 18.13 -3.73
CA PHE A 78 18.94 17.16 -2.85
C PHE A 78 19.94 16.10 -2.34
N LYS A 79 19.73 15.67 -1.10
CA LYS A 79 20.35 14.49 -0.51
C LYS A 79 19.36 13.34 -0.55
N LYS A 80 19.87 12.10 -0.56
CA LYS A 80 19.00 10.92 -0.51
C LYS A 80 18.07 10.97 0.71
N GLY A 81 16.77 10.80 0.46
CA GLY A 81 15.70 10.89 1.46
C GLY A 81 15.12 12.30 1.65
N ASP A 82 15.57 13.32 0.91
CA ASP A 82 14.92 14.63 0.91
C ASP A 82 13.57 14.56 0.20
N GLU A 83 12.57 15.29 0.70
CA GLU A 83 11.25 15.35 0.07
C GLU A 83 11.30 16.09 -1.26
N VAL A 84 10.66 15.52 -2.28
CA VAL A 84 10.55 16.06 -3.63
C VAL A 84 9.10 16.13 -4.02
N PHE A 85 8.67 17.30 -4.47
CA PHE A 85 7.36 17.57 -5.04
C PHE A 85 7.56 18.22 -6.41
N ILE A 86 7.05 17.58 -7.45
CA ILE A 86 7.20 18.02 -8.84
C ILE A 86 5.83 18.38 -9.38
N GLU A 87 5.74 19.54 -10.03
CA GLU A 87 4.53 20.03 -10.66
C GLU A 87 4.80 20.33 -12.14
N LEU A 88 3.97 19.80 -13.02
CA LEU A 88 3.93 20.10 -14.44
C LEU A 88 2.73 21.01 -14.67
N ASP A 89 3.02 22.27 -15.00
CA ASP A 89 2.05 23.25 -15.47
C ASP A 89 1.92 23.08 -16.99
N HIS A 90 0.72 22.72 -17.46
CA HIS A 90 0.49 22.33 -18.85
C HIS A 90 -0.82 22.89 -19.42
N ALA A 91 -0.85 23.00 -20.75
CA ALA A 91 -2.01 23.52 -21.47
C ALA A 91 -3.26 22.62 -21.32
N GLU A 92 -4.43 23.23 -21.46
CA GLU A 92 -5.70 22.52 -21.49
C GLU A 92 -5.81 21.60 -22.71
N GLY A 93 -6.42 20.42 -22.54
CA GLY A 93 -6.66 19.48 -23.65
C GLY A 93 -5.47 18.63 -24.06
N CYS A 94 -4.35 18.69 -23.34
CA CYS A 94 -3.22 17.78 -23.48
C CYS A 94 -2.91 17.04 -22.17
N THR A 95 -2.31 15.86 -22.25
CA THR A 95 -2.10 14.96 -21.09
C THR A 95 -0.63 14.54 -20.98
N PRO A 96 0.23 15.33 -20.31
CA PRO A 96 1.60 14.92 -20.05
C PRO A 96 1.65 13.78 -19.04
N ARG A 97 2.78 13.07 -18.96
CA ARG A 97 2.94 11.92 -18.06
C ARG A 97 4.33 11.85 -17.47
N PHE A 98 4.39 11.50 -16.19
CA PHE A 98 5.62 11.00 -15.59
C PHE A 98 5.85 9.56 -16.06
N VAL A 99 7.02 9.29 -16.62
CA VAL A 99 7.37 7.99 -17.21
C VAL A 99 7.81 6.99 -16.14
N ASN A 100 8.52 7.46 -15.12
CA ASN A 100 9.09 6.64 -14.05
C ASN A 100 8.79 7.23 -12.65
N PRO A 101 7.53 7.54 -12.28
CA PRO A 101 7.21 8.16 -10.99
C PRO A 101 7.67 7.31 -9.78
N GLU A 102 7.88 6.01 -9.97
CA GLU A 102 8.36 5.08 -8.94
C GLU A 102 9.75 5.40 -8.41
N VAL A 103 10.56 6.18 -9.13
CA VAL A 103 11.91 6.58 -8.68
C VAL A 103 11.89 7.52 -7.47
N LEU A 104 10.74 8.11 -7.18
CA LEU A 104 10.51 8.92 -5.97
C LEU A 104 9.91 8.11 -4.82
N LEU A 105 9.63 6.82 -5.02
CA LEU A 105 9.13 5.96 -3.94
C LEU A 105 10.29 5.51 -3.04
N PRO A 106 10.10 5.48 -1.72
CA PRO A 106 11.16 5.13 -0.79
C PRO A 106 11.56 3.65 -0.90
N PHE A 107 12.82 3.37 -0.59
CA PHE A 107 13.35 2.00 -0.49
C PHE A 107 13.25 1.45 0.93
N SER A 108 13.20 0.13 1.05
CA SER A 108 13.18 -0.54 2.35
C SER A 108 14.58 -0.57 2.95
N THR A 109 15.00 0.53 3.58
CA THR A 109 16.36 0.69 4.14
C THR A 109 16.47 0.39 5.63
N PHE A 110 15.36 0.09 6.30
CA PHE A 110 15.31 -0.04 7.76
C PHE A 110 16.34 -1.01 8.36
N GLU A 111 16.82 -0.65 9.54
CA GLU A 111 17.66 -1.50 10.40
C GLU A 111 16.94 -1.72 11.73
N ILE A 112 16.71 -2.98 12.09
CA ILE A 112 16.05 -3.34 13.36
C ILE A 112 17.05 -3.21 14.50
N THR A 113 16.77 -2.34 15.46
CA THR A 113 17.56 -2.19 16.69
C THR A 113 16.99 -3.02 17.83
N SER A 114 15.67 -3.18 17.89
CA SER A 114 14.99 -4.04 18.86
C SER A 114 13.75 -4.68 18.24
N LEU A 115 13.44 -5.92 18.64
CA LEU A 115 12.19 -6.60 18.30
C LEU A 115 11.82 -7.53 19.45
N THR A 116 10.64 -7.37 20.00
CA THR A 116 10.13 -8.17 21.12
C THR A 116 8.66 -8.48 20.93
N ALA A 117 8.21 -9.62 21.47
CA ALA A 117 6.82 -10.02 21.47
C ALA A 117 6.48 -10.69 22.81
N SER A 118 5.31 -10.39 23.36
CA SER A 118 4.83 -10.97 24.62
C SER A 118 3.72 -12.00 24.42
N ALA A 119 3.43 -12.77 25.47
CA ALA A 119 2.50 -13.90 25.45
C ALA A 119 1.04 -13.54 25.07
N ASP A 120 0.67 -12.28 25.25
CA ASP A 120 -0.63 -11.67 24.89
C ASP A 120 -0.69 -11.19 23.43
N GLY A 121 0.41 -11.25 22.68
CA GLY A 121 0.46 -10.82 21.28
C GLY A 121 0.86 -9.36 21.09
N LYS A 122 1.34 -8.66 22.12
CA LYS A 122 1.90 -7.32 21.95
C LYS A 122 3.30 -7.41 21.34
N VAL A 123 3.48 -6.82 20.16
CA VAL A 123 4.74 -6.78 19.41
C VAL A 123 5.27 -5.34 19.45
N LYS A 124 6.55 -5.19 19.84
CA LYS A 124 7.25 -3.90 19.87
C LYS A 124 8.54 -4.02 19.09
N TRP A 125 8.82 -3.05 18.24
CA TRP A 125 10.09 -2.98 17.53
C TRP A 125 10.55 -1.55 17.37
N SER A 126 11.86 -1.42 17.24
CA SER A 126 12.55 -0.16 17.01
C SER A 126 13.42 -0.29 15.77
N THR A 127 13.49 0.79 14.99
CA THR A 127 14.26 0.85 13.75
C THR A 127 15.07 2.13 13.65
N LYS A 128 16.07 2.12 12.76
CA LYS A 128 16.81 3.30 12.31
C LYS A 128 16.96 3.26 10.79
N ASN A 129 17.41 4.36 10.20
CA ASN A 129 17.80 4.46 8.80
C ASN A 129 16.65 4.16 7.81
N GLU A 130 15.42 4.52 8.13
CA GLU A 130 14.33 4.49 7.14
C GLU A 130 14.53 5.64 6.14
N SER A 131 14.42 5.36 4.82
CA SER A 131 14.59 6.38 3.76
C SER A 131 13.29 7.09 3.39
N GLY A 132 12.16 6.55 3.86
CA GLY A 132 10.86 7.19 3.76
C GLY A 132 9.75 6.28 4.31
N ARG A 133 8.51 6.75 4.18
CA ARG A 133 7.35 6.08 4.75
C ARG A 133 6.98 4.82 3.96
N LEU A 134 7.22 3.65 4.56
CA LEU A 134 6.78 2.36 4.03
C LEU A 134 5.99 1.58 5.08
N PRO A 135 4.97 0.81 4.69
CA PRO A 135 4.23 -0.03 5.62
C PRO A 135 5.10 -1.19 6.11
N TYR A 136 5.11 -1.38 7.43
CA TYR A 136 5.62 -2.58 8.07
C TYR A 136 4.53 -3.64 8.13
N TYR A 137 4.85 -4.83 7.66
CA TYR A 137 4.04 -6.03 7.83
C TYR A 137 4.58 -6.83 9.02
N VAL A 138 3.76 -6.96 10.07
CA VAL A 138 4.02 -7.87 11.19
C VAL A 138 3.48 -9.24 10.80
N GLU A 139 4.39 -10.19 10.65
CA GLU A 139 4.09 -11.52 10.14
C GLU A 139 4.26 -12.58 11.21
N GLN A 140 3.29 -13.49 11.30
CA GLN A 140 3.30 -14.63 12.19
C GLN A 140 3.56 -15.90 11.38
N TYR A 141 4.49 -16.75 11.83
CA TYR A 141 4.73 -18.04 11.21
C TYR A 141 3.67 -19.05 11.67
N LYS A 142 2.83 -19.50 10.75
CA LYS A 142 1.82 -20.54 10.95
C LYS A 142 1.44 -21.18 9.63
N TRP A 143 1.02 -22.44 9.69
CA TRP A 143 0.63 -23.21 8.50
C TRP A 143 1.77 -23.25 7.45
N ASP A 144 2.98 -23.48 7.97
CA ASP A 144 4.25 -23.56 7.22
C ASP A 144 4.60 -22.35 6.35
N ARG A 145 4.07 -21.17 6.71
CA ARG A 145 4.38 -19.92 6.03
C ARG A 145 4.28 -18.71 6.96
N TRP A 146 4.81 -17.60 6.48
CA TRP A 146 4.62 -16.30 7.12
C TRP A 146 3.28 -15.71 6.67
N VAL A 147 2.42 -15.41 7.64
CA VAL A 147 1.09 -14.84 7.41
C VAL A 147 1.06 -13.46 8.05
N THR A 148 0.68 -12.44 7.27
CA THR A 148 0.49 -11.08 7.80
C THR A 148 -0.59 -11.10 8.87
N ALA A 149 -0.20 -10.63 10.06
CA ALA A 149 -1.05 -10.50 11.23
C ALA A 149 -1.50 -9.06 11.44
N ALA A 150 -0.64 -8.09 11.12
CA ALA A 150 -0.96 -6.67 11.16
C ALA A 150 -0.08 -5.87 10.19
N GLU A 151 -0.49 -4.64 9.93
CA GLU A 151 0.24 -3.64 9.16
C GLU A 151 0.34 -2.35 9.97
N VAL A 152 1.52 -1.73 9.98
CA VAL A 152 1.78 -0.47 10.68
C VAL A 152 2.55 0.45 9.74
N GLN A 153 2.04 1.66 9.52
CA GLN A 153 2.73 2.64 8.69
C GLN A 153 4.04 3.08 9.36
N GLY A 154 5.16 2.89 8.66
CA GLY A 154 6.46 3.40 9.07
C GLY A 154 6.50 4.94 9.00
N THR A 155 7.19 5.56 9.95
CA THR A 155 7.35 7.02 10.02
C THR A 155 8.34 7.54 8.99
N GLY A 156 9.32 6.72 8.58
CA GLY A 156 10.29 7.05 7.54
C GLY A 156 11.47 7.89 8.01
N TYR A 157 11.70 8.07 9.31
CA TYR A 157 12.82 8.86 9.79
C TYR A 157 14.13 8.06 9.85
N LYS A 158 15.24 8.73 9.56
CA LYS A 158 16.59 8.16 9.70
C LYS A 158 16.97 7.93 11.17
N SER A 159 16.41 8.72 12.09
CA SER A 159 16.57 8.56 13.53
C SER A 159 15.88 7.30 14.04
N GLU A 160 15.94 7.08 15.35
CA GLU A 160 15.22 5.97 15.98
C GLU A 160 13.69 6.15 15.85
N ASN A 161 13.03 5.10 15.37
CA ASN A 161 11.57 5.00 15.30
C ASN A 161 11.12 3.84 16.18
N ASN A 162 9.97 3.99 16.82
CA ASN A 162 9.43 3.01 17.75
C ASN A 162 7.99 2.69 17.37
N TYR A 163 7.67 1.41 17.32
CA TYR A 163 6.37 0.92 16.91
C TYR A 163 5.84 -0.12 17.89
N VAL A 164 4.51 -0.17 17.99
CA VAL A 164 3.80 -1.15 18.80
C VAL A 164 2.51 -1.54 18.11
N ILE A 165 2.21 -2.84 18.13
CA ILE A 165 0.93 -3.36 17.66
C ILE A 165 0.53 -4.59 18.48
N GLU A 166 -0.76 -4.88 18.51
CA GLU A 166 -1.30 -6.11 19.06
C GLU A 166 -1.74 -7.03 17.92
N ILE A 167 -1.27 -8.27 17.96
CA ILE A 167 -1.68 -9.32 17.04
C ILE A 167 -2.47 -10.39 17.80
N VAL A 168 -3.26 -11.19 17.10
CA VAL A 168 -3.90 -12.38 17.70
C VAL A 168 -2.93 -13.57 17.62
N PRO A 169 -2.37 -14.04 18.76
CA PRO A 169 -1.51 -15.22 18.77
C PRO A 169 -2.30 -16.49 18.43
N THR A 170 -1.58 -17.51 17.96
CA THR A 170 -2.07 -18.89 18.01
C THR A 170 -1.73 -19.51 19.36
N SER A 171 -2.36 -20.62 19.70
CA SER A 171 -2.01 -21.39 20.90
C SER A 171 -0.56 -21.90 20.84
N GLY A 172 0.05 -22.06 22.02
CA GLY A 172 1.42 -22.57 22.13
C GLY A 172 2.48 -21.59 21.62
N TYR A 173 3.51 -22.14 20.97
CA TYR A 173 4.66 -21.37 20.50
C TYR A 173 4.36 -20.60 19.21
N ASN A 174 4.71 -19.33 19.20
CA ASN A 174 4.53 -18.39 18.10
C ASN A 174 5.90 -17.85 17.68
N LYS A 175 6.06 -17.58 16.39
CA LYS A 175 7.25 -16.93 15.83
C LYS A 175 6.80 -15.74 14.98
N ILE A 176 7.38 -14.57 15.22
CA ILE A 176 7.03 -13.31 14.57
C ILE A 176 8.26 -12.71 13.90
N ARG A 177 8.05 -12.00 12.80
CA ARG A 177 9.02 -11.08 12.21
C ARG A 177 8.32 -9.84 11.69
N VAL A 178 9.10 -8.82 11.38
CA VAL A 178 8.64 -7.60 10.73
C VAL A 178 9.27 -7.53 9.33
N SER A 179 8.54 -7.02 8.35
CA SER A 179 9.06 -6.83 6.99
C SER A 179 8.53 -5.56 6.35
N GLN A 180 9.26 -5.03 5.36
CA GLN A 180 8.77 -4.01 4.43
C GLN A 180 8.89 -4.53 3.00
N VAL A 181 8.09 -3.95 2.11
CA VAL A 181 8.18 -4.14 0.66
C VAL A 181 8.26 -2.75 0.05
N ASP A 182 9.27 -2.51 -0.77
CA ASP A 182 9.46 -1.24 -1.49
C ASP A 182 9.00 -1.34 -2.95
N ASN A 183 9.29 -0.31 -3.75
CA ASN A 183 8.92 -0.22 -5.16
C ASN A 183 9.50 -1.35 -6.04
N THR A 184 10.54 -2.06 -5.59
CA THR A 184 11.13 -3.20 -6.33
C THR A 184 10.28 -4.45 -6.20
N GLY A 185 9.32 -4.47 -5.28
CA GLY A 185 8.55 -5.65 -4.90
C GLY A 185 9.34 -6.64 -4.03
N GLN A 186 10.62 -6.37 -3.72
CA GLN A 186 11.41 -7.21 -2.86
C GLN A 186 10.99 -7.04 -1.39
N ARG A 187 10.77 -8.17 -0.71
CA ARG A 187 10.43 -8.19 0.71
C ARG A 187 11.70 -8.27 1.55
N ARG A 188 12.00 -7.21 2.31
CA ARG A 188 13.06 -7.21 3.31
C ARG A 188 12.49 -7.56 4.67
N ASN A 189 13.03 -8.58 5.32
CA ASN A 189 12.53 -9.09 6.60
C ASN A 189 13.56 -8.94 7.73
N SER A 190 13.05 -8.84 8.95
CA SER A 190 13.85 -8.90 10.16
C SER A 190 14.23 -10.34 10.51
N LYS A 191 15.17 -10.49 11.45
CA LYS A 191 15.26 -11.73 12.22
C LYS A 191 13.93 -12.00 12.94
N SER A 192 13.60 -13.27 13.14
CA SER A 192 12.40 -13.66 13.85
C SER A 192 12.62 -13.74 15.36
N VAL A 193 11.59 -13.40 16.13
CA VAL A 193 11.53 -13.64 17.58
C VAL A 193 10.40 -14.60 17.91
N GLY A 194 10.57 -15.38 18.98
CA GLY A 194 9.58 -16.36 19.41
C GLY A 194 8.99 -16.02 20.77
N PHE A 195 7.75 -16.40 21.00
CA PHE A 195 7.08 -16.31 22.29
C PHE A 195 6.05 -17.44 22.45
N THR A 196 5.73 -17.80 23.69
CA THR A 196 4.68 -18.80 23.98
C THR A 196 3.43 -18.08 24.46
N SER A 197 2.32 -18.27 23.75
CA SER A 197 1.03 -17.71 24.13
C SER A 197 0.35 -18.55 25.22
N LYS A 198 -0.46 -17.89 26.04
CA LYS A 198 -1.34 -18.53 27.04
C LYS A 198 -2.74 -18.86 26.47
N ILE A 199 -2.99 -18.58 25.20
CA ILE A 199 -4.25 -18.92 24.54
C ILE A 199 -4.41 -20.43 24.47
N ALA A 200 -5.57 -20.92 24.92
CA ALA A 200 -5.90 -22.33 24.89
C ALA A 200 -6.07 -22.82 23.45
N SER A 201 -5.61 -24.04 23.17
CA SER A 201 -5.70 -24.62 21.82
C SER A 201 -7.14 -24.72 21.35
N VAL A 202 -7.34 -24.40 20.07
CA VAL A 202 -8.64 -24.52 19.41
C VAL A 202 -8.71 -25.87 18.71
N THR A 203 -9.90 -26.47 18.73
CA THR A 203 -10.23 -27.67 17.98
C THR A 203 -11.42 -27.40 17.06
N LYS A 204 -11.44 -28.04 15.90
CA LYS A 204 -12.59 -28.02 14.98
C LYS A 204 -13.56 -29.16 15.25
N SER A 205 -14.83 -28.92 14.96
CA SER A 205 -15.88 -29.96 14.92
C SER A 205 -16.95 -29.58 13.90
N PRO A 206 -17.61 -30.54 13.23
CA PRO A 206 -17.38 -31.98 13.22
C PRO A 206 -16.19 -32.41 12.32
N SER A 207 -15.77 -33.68 12.41
CA SER A 207 -14.72 -34.23 11.53
C SER A 207 -15.17 -34.40 10.07
N LYS A 208 -16.45 -34.74 9.86
CA LYS A 208 -17.15 -34.71 8.57
C LYS A 208 -18.23 -33.63 8.63
N VAL A 209 -18.22 -32.68 7.71
CA VAL A 209 -19.14 -31.55 7.71
C VAL A 209 -20.22 -31.72 6.65
N LYS A 210 -21.45 -31.32 6.97
CA LYS A 210 -22.54 -31.16 6.00
C LYS A 210 -22.82 -29.68 5.71
N THR A 211 -22.95 -28.86 6.75
CA THR A 211 -23.29 -27.43 6.61
C THR A 211 -22.34 -26.53 7.37
N GLN A 212 -21.97 -26.83 8.62
CA GLN A 212 -21.17 -25.93 9.44
C GLN A 212 -20.01 -26.62 10.15
N LEU A 213 -18.86 -25.94 10.16
CA LEU A 213 -17.75 -26.20 11.06
C LEU A 213 -17.80 -25.22 12.22
N TYR A 214 -17.38 -25.68 13.40
CA TYR A 214 -17.33 -24.92 14.64
C TYR A 214 -15.96 -25.06 15.26
N PHE A 215 -15.47 -23.95 15.81
CA PHE A 215 -14.22 -23.87 16.55
C PHE A 215 -14.52 -23.78 18.03
N LYS A 216 -13.87 -24.65 18.81
CA LYS A 216 -14.03 -24.71 20.26
C LYS A 216 -12.69 -24.65 20.97
N SER A 217 -12.67 -23.98 22.11
CA SER A 217 -11.56 -24.00 23.06
C SER A 217 -12.11 -24.35 24.44
N SER A 218 -11.55 -25.37 25.08
CA SER A 218 -12.03 -25.89 26.37
C SER A 218 -13.55 -26.13 26.40
N GLY A 219 -14.11 -26.65 25.30
CA GLY A 219 -15.54 -26.96 25.16
C GLY A 219 -16.45 -25.78 24.82
N LYS A 220 -15.96 -24.53 24.83
CA LYS A 220 -16.73 -23.32 24.49
C LYS A 220 -16.42 -22.83 23.08
N ALA A 221 -17.37 -22.12 22.45
CA ALA A 221 -17.14 -21.49 21.16
C ALA A 221 -15.96 -20.51 21.23
N ALA A 222 -15.07 -20.57 20.23
CA ALA A 222 -13.85 -19.75 20.20
C ALA A 222 -13.61 -19.21 18.79
N LYS A 223 -13.29 -17.92 18.67
CA LYS A 223 -12.90 -17.33 17.38
C LYS A 223 -11.46 -17.71 17.05
N THR A 224 -11.20 -18.06 15.79
CA THR A 224 -9.85 -18.30 15.29
C THR A 224 -9.73 -17.86 13.83
N LYS A 225 -8.52 -17.48 13.42
CA LYS A 225 -8.25 -17.22 12.01
C LYS A 225 -8.25 -18.56 11.29
N TYR A 226 -8.95 -18.66 10.18
CA TYR A 226 -9.02 -19.89 9.39
C TYR A 226 -8.84 -19.64 7.90
N GLU A 227 -8.38 -20.67 7.21
CA GLU A 227 -8.33 -20.76 5.75
C GLU A 227 -8.74 -22.17 5.32
N ILE A 228 -9.69 -22.29 4.39
CA ILE A 228 -10.14 -23.56 3.80
C ILE A 228 -9.64 -23.64 2.38
N TYR A 229 -9.01 -24.77 2.08
CA TYR A 229 -8.48 -25.13 0.78
C TYR A 229 -9.18 -26.35 0.22
N ASP A 230 -9.33 -26.42 -1.09
CA ASP A 230 -9.74 -27.65 -1.77
C ASP A 230 -8.59 -28.69 -1.81
N ALA A 231 -8.85 -29.84 -2.41
CA ALA A 231 -7.85 -30.91 -2.57
C ALA A 231 -6.68 -30.54 -3.48
N TYR A 232 -6.80 -29.46 -4.27
CA TYR A 232 -5.79 -28.97 -5.21
C TYR A 232 -4.97 -27.80 -4.62
N GLY A 233 -5.30 -27.35 -3.40
CA GLY A 233 -4.61 -26.24 -2.74
C GLY A 233 -5.15 -24.86 -3.10
N ASN A 234 -6.31 -24.76 -3.75
CA ASN A 234 -6.96 -23.48 -4.00
C ASN A 234 -7.64 -22.96 -2.75
N LEU A 235 -7.41 -21.70 -2.40
CA LEU A 235 -8.05 -21.04 -1.26
C LEU A 235 -9.53 -20.77 -1.58
N LEU A 236 -10.43 -21.34 -0.81
CA LEU A 236 -11.88 -21.19 -0.99
C LEU A 236 -12.51 -20.19 -0.03
N LYS A 237 -12.16 -20.28 1.26
CA LYS A 237 -12.71 -19.41 2.31
C LYS A 237 -11.61 -19.04 3.30
N LYS A 238 -11.65 -17.82 3.83
CA LYS A 238 -10.81 -17.38 4.96
C LYS A 238 -11.57 -16.42 5.85
N GLY A 239 -11.20 -16.32 7.11
CA GLY A 239 -11.85 -15.40 8.05
C GLY A 239 -11.28 -15.48 9.46
N PHE A 240 -11.93 -14.75 10.38
CA PHE A 240 -11.67 -14.81 11.82
C PHE A 240 -12.99 -14.98 12.56
N GLU A 241 -13.44 -16.22 12.73
CA GLU A 241 -14.75 -16.52 13.29
C GLU A 241 -14.76 -17.78 14.16
N GLN A 242 -15.88 -18.01 14.84
CA GLN A 242 -16.13 -19.20 15.66
C GLN A 242 -16.75 -20.37 14.89
N SER A 243 -17.22 -20.12 13.67
CA SER A 243 -17.82 -21.12 12.78
C SER A 243 -17.63 -20.75 11.32
N VAL A 244 -17.74 -21.75 10.44
CA VAL A 244 -17.64 -21.57 8.99
C VAL A 244 -18.81 -22.26 8.30
N ASP A 245 -19.49 -21.55 7.40
CA ASP A 245 -20.52 -22.12 6.53
C ASP A 245 -19.89 -22.82 5.32
N CYS A 246 -20.21 -24.10 5.21
CA CYS A 246 -19.75 -25.07 4.21
C CYS A 246 -20.89 -25.51 3.28
N THR A 247 -22.07 -24.88 3.33
CA THR A 247 -23.24 -25.27 2.51
C THR A 247 -22.95 -25.20 1.01
N GLU A 248 -22.19 -24.20 0.58
CA GLU A 248 -21.78 -23.98 -0.83
C GLU A 248 -20.62 -24.89 -1.27
N LEU A 249 -20.01 -25.65 -0.36
CA LEU A 249 -18.92 -26.56 -0.70
C LEU A 249 -19.49 -27.86 -1.27
N LEU A 250 -18.96 -28.28 -2.42
CA LEU A 250 -19.28 -29.58 -3.01
C LEU A 250 -18.81 -30.73 -2.13
N ASN A 251 -19.36 -31.91 -2.35
CA ASN A 251 -18.91 -33.10 -1.63
C ASN A 251 -17.48 -33.45 -2.04
N GLY A 252 -16.61 -33.69 -1.05
CA GLY A 252 -15.19 -33.86 -1.32
C GLY A 252 -14.30 -33.73 -0.10
N ILE A 253 -12.99 -33.69 -0.38
CA ILE A 253 -11.93 -33.51 0.61
C ILE A 253 -11.46 -32.07 0.59
N TYR A 254 -11.30 -31.50 1.79
CA TYR A 254 -10.81 -30.15 2.01
C TYR A 254 -9.73 -30.15 3.10
N PHE A 255 -8.95 -29.09 3.16
CA PHE A 255 -7.99 -28.83 4.22
C PHE A 255 -8.32 -27.51 4.90
N ILE A 256 -8.24 -27.48 6.23
CA ILE A 256 -8.44 -26.25 7.00
C ILE A 256 -7.22 -25.95 7.84
N ASN A 257 -6.74 -24.74 7.68
CA ASN A 257 -5.81 -24.09 8.56
C ASN A 257 -6.61 -23.34 9.62
N TYR A 258 -6.29 -23.54 10.89
CA TYR A 258 -6.87 -22.78 11.99
C TYR A 258 -5.97 -22.87 13.22
N ASP A 259 -6.00 -21.86 14.10
CA ASP A 259 -5.07 -21.79 15.24
C ASP A 259 -3.62 -22.01 14.75
N ASN A 260 -2.89 -22.99 15.30
CA ASN A 260 -1.55 -23.41 14.85
C ASN A 260 -1.54 -24.73 14.06
N LYS A 261 -2.69 -25.19 13.55
CA LYS A 261 -2.83 -26.53 12.93
C LYS A 261 -3.40 -26.47 11.52
N THR A 262 -3.14 -27.55 10.80
CA THR A 262 -3.76 -27.87 9.51
C THR A 262 -4.41 -29.25 9.62
N GLU A 263 -5.68 -29.36 9.25
CA GLU A 263 -6.43 -30.61 9.35
C GLU A 263 -7.28 -30.88 8.11
N LYS A 264 -7.47 -32.17 7.80
CA LYS A 264 -8.38 -32.62 6.76
C LYS A 264 -9.85 -32.49 7.20
N ILE A 265 -10.71 -32.14 6.27
CA ILE A 265 -12.17 -32.16 6.40
C ILE A 265 -12.75 -32.98 5.25
N ILE A 266 -13.84 -33.70 5.53
CA ILE A 266 -14.64 -34.37 4.50
C ILE A 266 -16.02 -33.70 4.47
N LYS A 267 -16.40 -33.18 3.31
CA LYS A 267 -17.74 -32.64 3.03
C LYS A 267 -18.58 -33.71 2.35
N TYR A 268 -19.80 -33.91 2.84
CA TYR A 268 -20.77 -34.87 2.32
C TYR A 268 -22.19 -34.30 2.25
#